data_AF-A0A6A5QXF2-F1
#
_entry.id   AF-A0A6A5QXF2-F1
#
_cell.length_a   1.000
_cell.length_b   1.000
_cell.length_c   1.000
_cell.angle_alpha   90.00
_cell.angle_beta   90.00
_cell.angle_gamma   90.00
#
_symmetry.space_group_name_H-M   'P 1'
#
loop_
_entity.id
_entity.type
_entity.pdbx_description
1 polymer ?
#
loop_
_entity_poly.entity_id
_entity_poly.type
_entity_poly.pdbx_seq_one_letter_code
_entity_poly.pdbx_strand_id
1 'polypeptide(L)' 'MAQTPQQRQANMRFAKAQEKKMGRPEQAVKKREPQKSPISKIWIVLLGFVLCGGLVFELLKMFF' A
#
# COMPACT_ATOMS: atom_id res chain seq x y z
N MET A 1 44.42 19.33 -4.71
CA MET A 1 43.80 20.10 -5.79
C MET A 1 42.37 20.44 -5.39
N ALA A 2 42.11 21.71 -5.07
CA ALA A 2 40.77 22.16 -4.71
C ALA A 2 39.98 22.45 -5.98
N GLN A 3 38.73 21.98 -6.02
CA GLN A 3 37.84 22.19 -7.16
C GLN A 3 37.55 23.69 -7.31
N THR A 4 37.76 24.23 -8.51
CA THR A 4 37.51 25.66 -8.76
C THR A 4 36.00 25.96 -8.68
N PRO A 5 35.60 27.19 -8.33
CA PRO A 5 34.18 27.56 -8.27
C PRO A 5 33.44 27.29 -9.60
N GLN A 6 34.11 27.49 -10.72
CA GLN A 6 33.60 27.19 -12.06
C GLN A 6 33.35 25.69 -12.26
N GLN A 7 34.28 24.83 -11.81
CA GLN A 7 34.13 23.39 -11.91
C GLN A 7 32.98 22.88 -11.03
N ARG A 8 32.76 23.48 -9.84
CA ARG A 8 31.59 23.17 -9.01
C ARG A 8 30.28 23.50 -9.73
N GLN A 9 30.20 24.65 -10.39
CA GLN A 9 29.01 25.03 -11.16
C GLN A 9 28.75 24.10 -12.34
N ALA A 10 29.79 23.69 -13.07
CA ALA A 10 29.68 22.74 -14.17
C ALA A 10 29.19 21.37 -13.68
N ASN A 11 29.73 20.87 -12.56
CA ASN A 11 29.31 19.61 -11.95
C ASN A 11 27.85 19.64 -11.51
N MET A 12 27.39 20.75 -10.92
CA MET A 12 25.97 20.92 -10.55
C MET A 12 25.04 20.93 -11.77
N ARG A 13 25.45 21.57 -12.87
CA ARG A 13 24.66 21.59 -14.12
C ARG A 13 24.57 20.19 -14.72
N PHE A 14 25.68 19.47 -14.74
CA PHE A 14 25.72 18.09 -15.25
C PHE A 14 24.88 17.15 -14.39
N ALA A 15 24.99 17.24 -13.06
CA ALA A 15 24.20 16.44 -12.12
C ALA A 15 22.69 16.63 -12.33
N LYS A 16 22.22 17.89 -12.45
CA LYS A 16 20.80 18.20 -12.73
C LYS A 16 20.33 17.67 -14.09
N ALA A 17 21.19 17.76 -15.11
CA ALA A 17 20.88 17.25 -16.44
C ALA A 17 20.80 15.71 -16.45
N GLN A 18 21.66 15.04 -15.69
CA GLN A 18 21.64 13.59 -15.50
C GLN A 18 20.41 13.14 -14.70
N GLU A 19 20.09 13.82 -13.61
CA GLU A 19 18.89 13.56 -12.81
C GLU A 19 17.61 13.67 -13.65
N LYS A 20 17.52 14.67 -14.54
CA LYS A 20 16.39 14.81 -15.46
C LYS A 20 16.32 13.70 -16.52
N LYS A 21 17.48 13.16 -16.95
CA LYS A 21 17.58 12.10 -17.98
C LYS A 21 17.36 10.70 -17.43
N MET A 22 17.79 10.44 -16.21
CA MET A 22 17.66 9.12 -15.57
C MET A 22 16.20 8.77 -15.24
N GLY A 23 15.26 9.71 -15.37
CA GLY A 23 13.90 9.53 -14.89
C GLY A 23 13.87 9.46 -13.36
N ARG A 24 12.70 9.65 -12.76
CA ARG A 24 12.56 9.49 -11.31
C ARG A 24 13.15 8.13 -10.90
N PRO A 25 14.01 8.05 -9.86
CA PRO A 25 14.18 6.76 -9.20
C PRO A 25 12.78 6.29 -8.86
N GLU A 26 12.40 5.09 -9.34
CA GLU A 26 11.13 4.48 -8.95
C GLU A 26 11.06 4.65 -7.44
N GLN A 27 10.07 5.43 -6.98
CA GLN A 27 9.93 5.81 -5.58
C GLN A 27 10.18 4.56 -4.77
N ALA A 28 11.31 4.56 -4.06
CA ALA A 28 11.77 3.40 -3.33
C ALA A 28 10.61 2.94 -2.48
N VAL A 29 10.11 1.75 -2.78
CA VAL A 29 8.94 1.14 -2.18
C VAL A 29 7.62 1.82 -2.62
N LYS A 30 7.06 1.37 -3.75
CA LYS A 30 5.58 1.29 -3.86
C LYS A 30 5.12 0.62 -2.57
N LYS A 31 4.47 1.39 -1.68
CA LYS A 31 3.81 0.85 -0.49
C LYS A 31 3.05 -0.39 -0.94
N ARG A 32 3.37 -1.54 -0.37
CA ARG A 32 2.64 -2.78 -0.66
C ARG A 32 1.17 -2.47 -0.41
N GLU A 33 0.41 -2.35 -1.50
CA GLU A 33 -1.03 -2.18 -1.43
C GLU A 33 -1.56 -3.27 -0.49
N PRO A 34 -2.44 -2.94 0.48
CA PRO A 34 -2.98 -3.94 1.38
C PRO A 34 -3.61 -5.03 0.52
N GLN A 35 -3.08 -6.25 0.66
CA GLN A 35 -3.53 -7.40 -0.12
C GLN A 35 -5.01 -7.62 0.20
N LYS A 36 -5.88 -7.30 -0.77
CA LYS A 36 -7.32 -7.45 -0.62
C LYS A 36 -7.59 -8.94 -0.46
N SER A 37 -8.29 -9.33 0.61
CA SER A 37 -8.71 -10.72 0.80
C SER A 37 -9.54 -11.17 -0.41
N PRO A 38 -9.33 -12.40 -0.92
CA PRO A 38 -10.03 -12.91 -2.10
C PRO A 38 -11.53 -13.15 -1.85
N ILE A 39 -11.95 -13.13 -0.59
CA ILE A 39 -13.33 -13.38 -0.16
C ILE A 39 -13.94 -12.08 0.36
N SER A 40 -15.12 -11.74 -0.15
CA SER A 40 -15.91 -10.61 0.36
C SER A 40 -16.36 -10.88 1.79
N LYS A 41 -16.34 -9.83 2.64
CA LYS A 41 -16.81 -9.88 4.03
C LYS A 41 -18.24 -10.42 4.16
N ILE A 42 -19.08 -10.19 3.15
CA ILE A 42 -20.47 -10.67 3.10
C ILE A 42 -20.52 -12.20 3.17
N TRP A 43 -19.64 -12.90 2.44
CA TRP A 43 -19.60 -14.36 2.44
C TRP A 43 -19.15 -14.93 3.78
N ILE A 44 -18.22 -14.25 4.46
CA ILE A 44 -17.77 -14.65 5.80
C ILE A 44 -18.93 -14.56 6.80
N VAL A 45 -19.69 -13.46 6.75
CA VAL A 45 -20.87 -13.28 7.62
C VAL A 45 -21.94 -14.32 7.32
N LEU A 46 -22.24 -14.57 6.05
CA LEU A 46 -23.22 -15.60 5.65
C LEU A 46 -22.80 -16.99 6.11
N LEU A 47 -21.54 -17.38 5.91
CA LEU A 47 -21.03 -18.67 6.38
C LEU A 47 -21.07 -18.80 7.90
N GLY A 48 -20.68 -17.75 8.63
CA GLY A 48 -20.79 -17.70 10.08
C GLY A 48 -22.24 -17.84 10.55
N PHE A 49 -23.18 -17.21 9.84
CA PHE A 49 -24.61 -17.36 10.12
C PHE A 49 -25.15 -18.76 9.77
N VAL A 50 -24.67 -19.43 8.72
CA VAL A 50 -25.09 -20.81 8.45
C VAL A 50 -24.61 -21.76 9.55
N LEU A 51 -23.40 -21.54 10.08
CA LEU A 51 -22.84 -22.35 11.16
C LEU A 51 -23.51 -22.08 12.53
N CYS A 52 -23.75 -20.81 12.85
CA CYS A 52 -24.19 -20.39 14.20
C CYS A 52 -25.62 -19.82 14.25
N GLY A 53 -26.30 -19.67 13.11
CA GLY A 53 -27.57 -18.97 13.01
C GLY A 53 -28.70 -19.66 13.78
N GLY A 54 -28.69 -20.99 13.84
CA GLY A 54 -29.63 -21.74 14.69
C GLY A 54 -29.49 -21.36 16.18
N LEU A 55 -28.26 -21.18 16.65
CA LEU A 55 -27.97 -20.75 18.02
C LEU A 55 -28.48 -19.31 18.27
N VAL A 56 -28.34 -18.43 17.27
CA VAL A 56 -28.87 -17.05 17.34
C VAL A 56 -30.41 -17.08 17.45
N PHE A 57 -31.09 -17.94 16.69
CA PHE A 57 -32.54 -18.10 16.80
C PHE A 57 -32.97 -18.69 18.15
N GLU A 58 -32.24 -19.65 18.70
CA GLU A 58 -32.53 -20.19 20.03
C GLU A 58 -32.39 -19.12 21.13
N LEU A 59 -31.34 -18.29 21.07
CA LEU A 59 -31.15 -17.17 21.99
C LEU A 59 -32.28 -16.15 21.84
N LEU A 60 -32.64 -15.77 20.61
CA LEU A 60 -33.76 -14.86 20.37
C LEU A 60 -35.07 -15.42 20.95
N LYS A 61 -35.33 -16.73 20.79
CA LYS A 61 -36.49 -17.43 21.34
C LYS A 61 -36.46 -17.61 22.86
N MET A 62 -35.35 -17.29 23.52
CA MET A 62 -35.23 -17.28 24.98
C MET A 62 -35.59 -15.90 25.55
N PHE A 63 -35.34 -14.82 24.80
CA PHE A 63 -35.62 -13.45 25.22
C PHE A 63 -36.95 -12.88 24.68
N PHE A 64 -37.46 -13.41 23.57
CA PHE A 64 -38.77 -13.13 22.98
C PHE A 64 -39.68 -14.36 23.06
#